data_AF-A0A1Q2YB61-F1
#
_entry.id   AF-A0A1Q2YB61-F1
#
_cell.length_a   1.000
_cell.length_b   1.000
_cell.length_c   1.000
_cell.angle_alpha   90.00
_cell.angle_beta   90.00
_cell.angle_gamma   90.00
#
_symmetry.space_group_name_H-M   'P 1'
#
loop_
_entity.id
_entity.type
_entity.pdbx_description
1 polymer ?
#
loop_
_entity_poly.entity_id
_entity_poly.type
_entity_poly.pdbx_seq_one_letter_code
_entity_poly.pdbx_strand_id
1 'polypeptide(L)'
;MGTREISGQFHELDEISYKSMSRKEEKQLSGEFEILQNLDHPNIVQVYGYEKLPNEKVLNIYMEYCDGGDISELIKKYRESKQYVPETLIWQIFTQTLLALYRCHYGIDIEPVSSMFKSTPEVKPPEVPGLQVVIHRDIKPENIFFMSDKYTVKLGDFGLAKCLAPHTHFTQTYVGTPYYMPPEVISEQAYNTVCDVWSLGCVMYELCALSPPFTAKTHVQLQEKIKSGVYNELPSHYSNRLKLCIYACLITDPQERADVNQLLQETSFKIYRREWELYQKELELVKREIDLKRKDSLINRQNEEMSLKENELLLKEKQLIKFGKVLEDEKKKINAQNEETRRVMRTEFKLALEDRLNKMLSELPPDIQVMLKSRSKENRIPNANQYYYNAAQTIQPLTTSPPKLRGPRTFEDYNDENLRYKR
;
A
#
# COMPACT_ATOMS: atom_id res chain seq x y z
N MET A 1 -8.01 -11.33 -27.13
CA MET A 1 -8.00 -10.52 -25.90
C MET A 1 -9.33 -9.81 -25.75
N GLY A 2 -9.91 -9.90 -24.56
CA GLY A 2 -11.09 -9.11 -24.16
C GLY A 2 -10.75 -8.31 -22.92
N THR A 3 -11.24 -7.09 -22.81
CA THR A 3 -11.08 -6.26 -21.61
C THR A 3 -12.28 -6.48 -20.69
N ARG A 4 -12.06 -6.79 -19.41
CA ARG A 4 -13.12 -6.86 -18.38
C ARG A 4 -12.85 -5.86 -17.28
N GLU A 5 -13.89 -5.14 -16.87
CA GLU A 5 -13.85 -4.25 -15.71
C GLU A 5 -14.16 -5.06 -14.45
N ILE A 6 -13.20 -5.14 -13.52
CA ILE A 6 -13.41 -5.73 -12.20
C ILE A 6 -13.03 -4.67 -11.17
N SER A 7 -13.96 -4.32 -10.27
CA SER A 7 -13.71 -3.35 -9.19
C SER A 7 -13.22 -1.95 -9.63
N GLY A 8 -13.56 -1.50 -10.84
CA GLY A 8 -13.14 -0.20 -11.39
C GLY A 8 -11.69 -0.17 -11.91
N GLN A 9 -11.05 -1.33 -12.05
CA GLN A 9 -9.77 -1.50 -12.75
C GLN A 9 -10.00 -2.33 -14.02
N PHE A 10 -9.40 -1.88 -15.13
CA PHE A 10 -9.43 -2.59 -16.40
C PHE A 10 -8.38 -3.70 -16.38
N HIS A 11 -8.82 -4.93 -16.62
CA HIS A 11 -7.95 -6.09 -16.73
C HIS A 11 -8.04 -6.67 -18.14
N GLU A 12 -6.90 -7.13 -18.64
CA GLU A 12 -6.85 -7.89 -19.87
C GLU A 12 -7.08 -9.37 -19.58
N LEU A 13 -7.95 -9.99 -20.37
CA LEU A 13 -8.26 -11.41 -20.30
C LEU A 13 -7.56 -12.13 -21.44
N ASP A 14 -6.73 -13.09 -21.08
CA ASP A 14 -6.24 -14.13 -21.98
C ASP A 14 -6.92 -15.48 -21.69
N GLU A 15 -7.27 -16.20 -22.76
CA GLU A 15 -8.09 -17.40 -22.71
C GLU A 15 -7.33 -18.60 -23.27
N ILE A 16 -7.04 -19.59 -22.43
CA ILE A 16 -6.32 -20.82 -22.82
C ILE A 16 -7.24 -22.03 -22.70
N SER A 17 -7.47 -22.73 -23.82
CA SER A 17 -8.20 -24.00 -23.80
C SER A 17 -7.31 -25.17 -23.40
N TYR A 18 -7.77 -25.97 -22.42
CA TYR A 18 -7.09 -27.20 -21.96
C TYR A 18 -7.79 -28.49 -22.40
N LYS A 19 -8.61 -28.44 -23.45
CA LYS A 19 -9.35 -29.61 -23.97
C LYS A 19 -8.47 -30.80 -24.34
N SER A 20 -7.28 -30.54 -24.87
CA SER A 20 -6.31 -31.54 -25.34
C SER A 20 -5.18 -31.83 -24.35
N MET A 21 -5.19 -31.22 -23.16
CA MET A 21 -4.07 -31.33 -22.21
C MET A 21 -4.15 -32.61 -21.38
N SER A 22 -2.98 -33.23 -21.18
CA SER A 22 -2.78 -34.27 -20.18
C SER A 22 -2.76 -33.69 -18.77
N ARG A 23 -3.01 -34.53 -17.76
CA ARG A 23 -2.90 -34.14 -16.35
C ARG A 23 -1.49 -33.65 -15.97
N LYS A 24 -0.45 -34.07 -16.70
CA LYS A 24 0.93 -33.63 -16.46
C LYS A 24 1.12 -32.19 -16.95
N GLU A 25 0.65 -31.89 -18.15
CA GLU A 25 0.68 -30.53 -18.73
C GLU A 25 -0.16 -29.56 -17.90
N GLU A 26 -1.33 -30.00 -17.42
CA GLU A 26 -2.18 -29.20 -16.54
C GLU A 26 -1.48 -28.82 -15.21
N LYS A 27 -0.74 -29.77 -14.62
CA LYS A 27 0.05 -29.52 -13.40
C LYS A 27 1.22 -28.58 -13.65
N GLN A 28 1.92 -28.76 -14.77
CA GLN A 28 3.01 -27.87 -15.15
C GLN A 28 2.50 -26.45 -15.38
N LEU A 29 1.38 -26.31 -16.10
CA LEU A 29 0.72 -25.04 -16.35
C LEU A 29 0.36 -24.33 -15.03
N SER A 30 -0.25 -25.06 -14.08
CA SER A 30 -0.58 -24.51 -12.76
C SER A 30 0.65 -24.01 -12.01
N GLY A 31 1.77 -24.74 -12.07
CA GLY A 31 3.04 -24.32 -11.48
C GLY A 31 3.64 -23.10 -12.18
N GLU A 32 3.53 -23.00 -13.51
CA GLU A 32 3.97 -21.81 -14.25
C GLU A 32 3.17 -20.56 -13.86
N PHE A 33 1.86 -20.68 -13.63
CA PHE A 33 1.06 -19.55 -13.14
C PHE A 33 1.49 -19.04 -11.78
N GLU A 34 1.84 -19.92 -10.86
CA GLU A 34 2.30 -19.51 -9.53
C GLU A 34 3.60 -18.70 -9.63
N ILE A 35 4.49 -19.06 -10.56
CA ILE A 35 5.70 -18.29 -10.83
C ILE A 35 5.35 -16.93 -11.41
N LEU A 36 4.49 -16.88 -12.42
CA LEU A 36 4.12 -15.64 -13.10
C LEU A 36 3.36 -14.68 -12.20
N GLN A 37 2.54 -15.18 -11.27
CA GLN A 37 1.87 -14.35 -10.27
C GLN A 37 2.86 -13.66 -9.32
N ASN A 38 3.98 -14.33 -9.01
CA ASN A 38 5.03 -13.80 -8.14
C ASN A 38 6.09 -12.98 -8.90
N LEU A 39 5.98 -12.90 -10.24
CA LEU A 39 6.91 -12.17 -11.09
C LEU A 39 6.54 -10.67 -11.15
N ASP A 40 6.79 -9.98 -10.04
CA ASP A 40 6.60 -8.53 -9.93
C ASP A 40 7.84 -7.78 -10.48
N HIS A 41 7.64 -6.92 -11.47
CA HIS A 41 8.65 -6.06 -12.07
C HIS A 41 7.99 -4.93 -12.89
N PRO A 42 8.50 -3.69 -12.86
CA PRO A 42 7.87 -2.57 -13.58
C PRO A 42 7.80 -2.75 -15.10
N ASN A 43 8.70 -3.53 -15.70
CA ASN A 43 8.74 -3.83 -17.14
C ASN A 43 8.19 -5.21 -17.50
N ILE A 44 7.46 -5.86 -16.61
CA ILE A 44 6.74 -7.11 -16.89
C ILE A 44 5.24 -6.82 -16.72
N VAL A 45 4.41 -7.40 -17.59
CA VAL A 45 2.94 -7.36 -17.44
C VAL A 45 2.56 -8.20 -16.24
N GLN A 46 1.98 -7.57 -15.21
CA GLN A 46 1.62 -8.28 -13.99
C GLN A 46 0.48 -9.27 -14.22
N VAL A 47 0.64 -10.51 -13.77
CA VAL A 47 -0.44 -11.49 -13.68
C VAL A 47 -1.09 -11.37 -12.30
N TYR A 48 -2.38 -11.05 -12.26
CA TYR A 48 -3.12 -10.91 -10.99
C TYR A 48 -3.74 -12.22 -10.51
N GLY A 49 -4.11 -13.09 -11.44
CA GLY A 49 -4.90 -14.27 -11.11
C GLY A 49 -5.24 -15.11 -12.33
N TYR A 50 -5.74 -16.31 -12.07
CA TYR A 50 -6.39 -17.11 -13.08
C TYR A 50 -7.68 -17.73 -12.54
N GLU A 51 -8.63 -17.98 -13.42
CA GLU A 51 -9.86 -18.68 -13.13
C GLU A 51 -10.00 -19.85 -14.09
N LYS A 52 -10.20 -21.03 -13.53
CA LYS A 52 -10.47 -22.23 -14.31
C LYS A 52 -11.97 -22.38 -14.50
N LEU A 53 -12.42 -22.60 -15.74
CA LEU A 53 -13.79 -22.90 -16.10
C LEU A 53 -13.90 -24.39 -16.49
N PRO A 54 -14.24 -25.29 -15.53
CA PRO A 54 -14.22 -26.74 -15.74
C PRO A 54 -15.13 -27.22 -16.87
N ASN A 55 -16.29 -26.58 -16.99
CA ASN A 55 -17.33 -26.97 -17.95
C ASN A 55 -16.91 -26.66 -19.39
N GLU A 56 -16.22 -25.54 -19.60
CA GLU A 56 -15.80 -25.07 -20.93
C GLU A 56 -14.41 -25.61 -21.32
N LYS A 57 -13.68 -26.15 -20.33
CA LYS A 57 -12.28 -26.58 -20.43
C LYS A 57 -11.38 -25.42 -20.89
N VAL A 58 -11.58 -24.29 -20.22
CA VAL A 58 -10.92 -23.01 -20.50
C VAL A 58 -10.32 -22.46 -19.21
N LEU A 59 -9.15 -21.85 -19.32
CA LEU A 59 -8.47 -21.12 -18.28
C LEU A 59 -8.43 -19.64 -18.67
N ASN A 60 -8.96 -18.81 -17.79
CA ASN A 60 -8.98 -17.36 -17.91
C ASN A 60 -7.84 -16.78 -17.08
N ILE A 61 -7.01 -15.93 -17.68
CA ILE A 61 -5.89 -15.28 -17.01
C ILE A 61 -6.18 -13.80 -16.93
N TYR A 62 -6.10 -13.24 -15.73
CA TYR A 62 -6.31 -11.83 -15.46
C TYR A 62 -4.96 -11.14 -15.33
N MET A 63 -4.69 -10.20 -16.24
CA MET A 63 -3.42 -9.51 -16.33
C MET A 63 -3.60 -7.99 -16.31
N GLU A 64 -2.50 -7.29 -16.01
CA GLU A 64 -2.40 -5.85 -16.19
C GLU A 64 -2.73 -5.46 -17.62
N TYR A 65 -3.65 -4.50 -17.76
CA TYR A 65 -4.02 -3.97 -19.07
C TYR A 65 -3.02 -2.90 -19.51
N CYS A 66 -2.40 -3.10 -20.68
CA CYS A 66 -1.49 -2.14 -21.29
C CYS A 66 -2.24 -1.29 -22.32
N ASP A 67 -2.49 -0.02 -22.00
CA ASP A 67 -3.34 0.89 -22.77
C ASP A 67 -2.60 1.70 -23.86
N GLY A 68 -1.29 1.49 -24.02
CA GLY A 68 -0.45 2.20 -24.99
C GLY A 68 -0.26 1.49 -26.33
N GLY A 69 -0.84 0.31 -26.53
CA GLY A 69 -0.62 -0.54 -27.71
C GLY A 69 0.67 -1.35 -27.63
N ASP A 70 1.04 -2.01 -28.73
CA ASP A 70 2.21 -2.90 -28.80
C ASP A 70 3.24 -2.45 -29.86
N ILE A 71 4.41 -3.12 -29.89
CA ILE A 71 5.47 -2.79 -30.86
C ILE A 71 5.06 -3.11 -32.31
N SER A 72 4.21 -4.11 -32.54
CA SER A 72 3.72 -4.43 -33.89
C SER A 72 2.93 -3.25 -34.47
N GLU A 73 2.06 -2.64 -33.66
CA GLU A 73 1.35 -1.40 -34.01
C GLU A 73 2.30 -0.23 -34.26
N LEU A 74 3.35 -0.09 -33.44
CA LEU A 74 4.38 0.94 -33.61
C LEU A 74 5.12 0.78 -34.94
N ILE A 75 5.59 -0.43 -35.27
CA ILE A 75 6.29 -0.73 -36.53
C ILE A 75 5.38 -0.41 -37.71
N LYS A 76 4.12 -0.84 -37.65
CA LYS A 76 3.12 -0.56 -38.69
C LYS A 76 2.95 0.94 -38.91
N LYS A 77 2.80 1.73 -37.84
CA LYS A 77 2.66 3.19 -37.92
C LYS A 77 3.84 3.87 -38.63
N TYR A 78 5.07 3.48 -38.29
CA TYR A 78 6.27 4.05 -38.91
C TYR A 78 6.47 3.59 -40.37
N ARG A 79 6.09 2.34 -40.67
CA ARG A 79 6.06 1.82 -42.04
C ARG A 79 5.08 2.59 -42.92
N GLU A 80 3.88 2.88 -42.41
CA GLU A 80 2.85 3.64 -43.12
C GLU A 80 3.25 5.11 -43.31
N SER A 81 3.86 5.74 -42.29
CA SER A 81 4.35 7.12 -42.38
C SER A 81 5.65 7.27 -43.19
N LYS A 82 6.28 6.15 -43.58
CA LYS A 82 7.58 6.10 -44.25
C LYS A 82 8.69 6.83 -43.47
N GLN A 83 8.62 6.75 -42.14
CA GLN A 83 9.62 7.30 -41.23
C GLN A 83 10.29 6.18 -40.46
N TYR A 84 11.53 6.41 -40.03
CA TYR A 84 12.23 5.50 -39.14
C TYR A 84 11.89 5.78 -37.68
N VAL A 85 11.93 4.73 -36.85
CA VAL A 85 11.71 4.86 -35.41
C VAL A 85 12.88 5.65 -34.81
N PRO A 86 12.63 6.67 -33.97
CA PRO A 86 13.71 7.40 -33.30
C PRO A 86 14.60 6.47 -32.48
N GLU A 87 15.91 6.62 -32.62
CA GLU A 87 16.89 5.79 -31.92
C GLU A 87 16.71 5.80 -30.39
N THR A 88 16.33 6.94 -29.81
CA THR A 88 16.05 7.07 -28.37
C THR A 88 14.94 6.14 -27.91
N LEU A 89 13.88 6.00 -28.71
CA LEU A 89 12.75 5.10 -28.41
C LEU A 89 13.18 3.63 -28.51
N ILE A 90 14.03 3.29 -29.50
CA ILE A 90 14.57 1.94 -29.64
C ILE A 90 15.40 1.58 -28.41
N TRP A 91 16.25 2.49 -27.94
CA TRP A 91 17.02 2.26 -26.72
C TRP A 91 16.16 2.11 -25.46
N GLN A 92 15.11 2.91 -25.31
CA GLN A 92 14.16 2.79 -24.19
C GLN A 92 13.50 1.41 -24.17
N ILE A 93 12.95 0.98 -25.30
CA ILE A 93 12.33 -0.35 -25.47
C ILE A 93 13.36 -1.45 -25.19
N PHE A 94 14.53 -1.38 -25.81
CA PHE A 94 15.57 -2.40 -25.68
C PHE A 94 16.02 -2.54 -24.23
N THR A 95 16.26 -1.41 -23.55
CA THR A 95 16.72 -1.38 -22.16
C THR A 95 15.68 -1.98 -21.23
N GLN A 96 14.43 -1.50 -21.29
CA GLN A 96 13.35 -1.97 -20.41
C GLN A 96 13.00 -3.44 -20.64
N THR A 97 13.05 -3.90 -21.89
CA THR A 97 12.86 -5.33 -22.19
C THR A 97 14.01 -6.19 -21.66
N LEU A 98 15.26 -5.71 -21.74
CA LEU A 98 16.40 -6.40 -21.12
C LEU A 98 16.29 -6.44 -19.59
N LEU A 99 15.78 -5.40 -18.93
CA LEU A 99 15.52 -5.40 -17.48
C LEU A 99 14.48 -6.47 -17.11
N ALA A 100 13.39 -6.57 -17.89
CA ALA A 100 12.40 -7.62 -17.74
C ALA A 100 13.03 -9.01 -17.89
N LEU A 101 13.82 -9.24 -18.95
CA LEU A 101 14.49 -10.51 -19.17
C LEU A 101 15.52 -10.83 -18.08
N TYR A 102 16.22 -9.84 -17.54
CA TYR A 102 17.15 -10.04 -16.43
C TYR A 102 16.40 -10.60 -15.21
N ARG A 103 15.26 -9.99 -14.86
CA ARG A 103 14.40 -10.48 -13.78
C ARG A 103 13.92 -11.92 -14.05
N CYS A 104 13.54 -12.25 -15.28
CA CYS A 104 13.15 -13.62 -15.65
C CYS A 104 14.31 -14.61 -15.55
N HIS A 105 15.48 -14.27 -16.09
CA HIS A 105 16.62 -15.18 -16.25
C HIS A 105 17.38 -15.41 -14.95
N TYR A 106 17.40 -14.42 -14.05
CA TYR A 106 18.16 -14.47 -12.80
C TYR A 106 17.28 -14.47 -11.55
N GLY A 107 15.99 -14.22 -11.68
CA GLY A 107 15.02 -14.21 -10.57
C GLY A 107 15.26 -13.10 -9.53
N ILE A 108 16.05 -12.09 -9.88
CA ILE A 108 16.35 -10.89 -9.09
C ILE A 108 16.37 -9.67 -9.99
N ASP A 109 16.09 -8.51 -9.41
CA ASP A 109 16.27 -7.24 -10.13
C ASP A 109 17.75 -6.86 -10.14
N ILE A 110 18.17 -6.22 -11.22
CA ILE A 110 19.55 -5.74 -11.32
C ILE A 110 19.75 -4.51 -10.43
N GLU A 111 20.83 -4.47 -9.66
CA GLU A 111 21.16 -3.38 -8.73
C GLU A 111 21.21 -2.01 -9.42
N PRO A 112 20.55 -0.95 -8.90
CA PRO A 112 20.48 0.38 -9.52
C PRO A 112 21.83 0.94 -9.98
N VAL A 113 21.83 1.78 -11.03
CA VAL A 113 23.07 2.32 -11.61
C VAL A 113 23.73 3.32 -10.66
N SER A 114 24.59 2.83 -9.76
CA SER A 114 25.35 3.65 -8.81
C SER A 114 26.52 4.40 -9.46
N SER A 115 27.08 3.89 -10.55
CA SER A 115 28.15 4.54 -11.32
C SER A 115 28.10 4.17 -12.80
N MET A 116 28.21 5.18 -13.67
CA MET A 116 28.27 5.00 -15.13
C MET A 116 29.66 4.53 -15.62
N PHE A 117 30.70 4.76 -14.82
CA PHE A 117 32.11 4.63 -15.22
C PHE A 117 32.90 3.59 -14.44
N LYS A 118 32.34 3.03 -13.37
CA LYS A 118 32.96 1.84 -12.77
C LYS A 118 32.83 0.72 -13.79
N SER A 119 33.96 0.27 -14.31
CA SER A 119 34.09 -1.07 -14.86
C SER A 119 33.57 -2.00 -13.77
N THR A 120 32.37 -2.50 -13.95
CA THR A 120 31.85 -3.59 -13.14
C THR A 120 32.78 -4.76 -13.48
N PRO A 121 33.69 -5.19 -12.58
CA PRO A 121 34.46 -6.41 -12.84
C PRO A 121 33.44 -7.49 -13.16
N GLU A 122 33.65 -8.29 -14.22
CA GLU A 122 32.72 -9.33 -14.72
C GLU A 122 31.78 -9.77 -13.60
N VAL A 123 30.61 -9.11 -13.52
CA VAL A 123 29.66 -9.46 -12.48
C VAL A 123 29.05 -10.70 -13.05
N LYS A 124 29.65 -11.84 -12.75
CA LYS A 124 28.93 -13.10 -12.87
C LYS A 124 27.63 -12.85 -12.11
N PRO A 125 26.48 -12.99 -12.79
CA PRO A 125 25.21 -12.82 -12.13
C PRO A 125 25.23 -13.72 -10.89
N PRO A 126 24.69 -13.26 -9.75
CA PRO A 126 24.78 -14.04 -8.52
C PRO A 126 24.18 -15.42 -8.77
N GLU A 127 25.01 -16.45 -8.69
CA GLU A 127 24.56 -17.84 -8.71
C GLU A 127 23.86 -18.09 -7.37
N VAL A 128 22.56 -17.80 -7.32
CA VAL A 128 21.78 -18.01 -6.11
C VAL A 128 21.15 -19.41 -6.18
N PRO A 129 21.56 -20.35 -5.32
CA PRO A 129 21.03 -21.71 -5.36
C PRO A 129 19.52 -21.72 -5.07
N GLY A 130 18.74 -22.36 -5.95
CA GLY A 130 17.30 -22.55 -5.77
C GLY A 130 16.40 -21.48 -6.37
N LEU A 131 16.95 -20.47 -7.05
CA LEU A 131 16.15 -19.51 -7.81
C LEU A 131 15.67 -20.10 -9.14
N GLN A 132 14.41 -19.85 -9.44
CA GLN A 132 13.73 -20.40 -10.61
C GLN A 132 13.97 -19.51 -11.83
N VAL A 133 14.66 -20.06 -12.82
CA VAL A 133 14.87 -19.41 -14.12
C VAL A 133 13.58 -19.47 -14.93
N VAL A 134 13.11 -18.30 -15.37
CA VAL A 134 11.95 -18.16 -16.26
C VAL A 134 12.46 -17.82 -17.66
N ILE A 135 12.03 -18.60 -18.66
CA ILE A 135 12.37 -18.38 -20.06
C ILE A 135 11.08 -17.94 -20.77
N HIS A 136 11.13 -16.85 -21.53
CA HIS A 136 9.94 -16.24 -22.11
C HIS A 136 9.33 -17.05 -23.27
N ARG A 137 10.17 -17.54 -24.20
CA ARG A 137 9.78 -18.44 -25.33
C ARG A 137 8.88 -17.84 -26.42
N ASP A 138 8.34 -16.64 -26.21
CA ASP A 138 7.51 -15.96 -27.22
C ASP A 138 7.75 -14.46 -27.31
N ILE A 139 9.02 -14.05 -27.39
CA ILE A 139 9.33 -12.64 -27.63
C ILE A 139 9.08 -12.31 -29.09
N LYS A 140 8.15 -11.39 -29.31
CA LYS A 140 7.72 -10.86 -30.61
C LYS A 140 7.12 -9.46 -30.40
N PRO A 141 6.98 -8.63 -31.45
CA PRO A 141 6.45 -7.27 -31.33
C PRO A 141 5.09 -7.17 -30.66
N GLU A 142 4.23 -8.15 -30.86
CA GLU A 142 2.87 -8.19 -30.29
C GLU A 142 2.86 -8.40 -28.76
N ASN A 143 3.98 -8.86 -28.19
CA ASN A 143 4.10 -9.22 -26.77
C ASN A 143 4.91 -8.20 -25.96
N ILE A 144 5.24 -7.06 -26.56
CA ILE A 144 5.91 -5.96 -25.87
C ILE A 144 5.02 -4.72 -26.01
N PHE A 145 4.53 -4.25 -24.86
CA PHE A 145 3.47 -3.26 -24.77
C PHE A 145 3.97 -1.94 -24.20
N PHE A 146 3.28 -0.85 -24.55
CA PHE A 146 3.44 0.45 -23.94
C PHE A 146 2.32 0.71 -22.92
N MET A 147 2.62 1.49 -21.90
CA MET A 147 1.60 2.14 -21.07
C MET A 147 1.24 3.52 -21.63
N SER A 148 0.13 4.10 -21.16
CA SER A 148 -0.35 5.42 -21.58
C SER A 148 0.61 6.57 -21.32
N ASP A 149 1.56 6.39 -20.40
CA ASP A 149 2.66 7.34 -20.17
C ASP A 149 3.67 7.39 -21.34
N LYS A 150 3.57 6.45 -22.29
CA LYS A 150 4.41 6.27 -23.49
C LYS A 150 5.90 6.08 -23.20
N TYR A 151 6.26 5.90 -21.94
CA TYR A 151 7.64 5.77 -21.50
C TYR A 151 7.87 4.40 -20.86
N THR A 152 6.86 3.85 -20.19
CA THR A 152 6.88 2.51 -19.62
C THR A 152 6.62 1.46 -20.69
N VAL A 153 7.55 0.53 -20.82
CA VAL A 153 7.49 -0.65 -21.69
C VAL A 153 7.37 -1.90 -20.84
N LYS A 154 6.44 -2.80 -21.19
CA LYS A 154 6.19 -4.05 -20.48
C LYS A 154 6.26 -5.25 -21.41
N LEU A 155 6.99 -6.27 -21.00
CA LEU A 155 7.02 -7.58 -21.64
C LEU A 155 5.87 -8.43 -21.08
N GLY A 156 5.03 -8.96 -21.96
CA GLY A 156 3.88 -9.79 -21.60
C GLY A 156 3.79 -11.06 -22.43
N ASP A 157 2.76 -11.87 -22.19
CA ASP A 157 2.52 -13.15 -22.88
C ASP A 157 3.77 -14.06 -22.87
N PHE A 158 4.17 -14.41 -21.64
CA PHE A 158 5.08 -15.53 -21.40
C PHE A 158 4.44 -16.74 -22.03
N GLY A 159 5.14 -17.46 -22.89
CA GLY A 159 4.62 -18.49 -23.79
C GLY A 159 4.05 -19.74 -23.09
N LEU A 160 3.09 -19.54 -22.17
CA LEU A 160 2.29 -20.53 -21.45
C LEU A 160 1.66 -21.48 -22.47
N ALA A 161 1.09 -20.93 -23.54
CA ALA A 161 0.55 -21.67 -24.68
C ALA A 161 1.57 -22.63 -25.34
N LYS A 162 2.87 -22.38 -25.26
CA LYS A 162 3.93 -23.18 -25.88
C LYS A 162 4.55 -24.22 -24.94
N CYS A 163 4.57 -23.96 -23.63
CA CYS A 163 4.87 -25.00 -22.61
C CYS A 163 3.88 -26.17 -22.67
N LEU A 164 2.69 -25.89 -23.19
CA LEU A 164 1.53 -26.77 -23.25
C LEU A 164 1.57 -27.85 -24.33
N ALA A 165 2.59 -27.86 -25.20
CA ALA A 165 2.72 -28.92 -26.18
C ALA A 165 4.17 -29.09 -26.69
N PRO A 166 4.98 -29.94 -26.01
CA PRO A 166 6.37 -30.22 -26.38
C PRO A 166 6.55 -30.74 -27.81
N HIS A 167 5.49 -31.28 -28.41
CA HIS A 167 5.48 -31.85 -29.76
C HIS A 167 4.77 -30.97 -30.82
N THR A 168 4.26 -29.78 -30.47
CA THR A 168 3.58 -28.87 -31.41
C THR A 168 4.38 -27.62 -31.74
N HIS A 169 5.64 -27.50 -31.30
CA HIS A 169 6.56 -26.51 -31.87
C HIS A 169 6.57 -26.58 -33.42
N PHE A 170 6.28 -27.77 -33.97
CA PHE A 170 6.14 -28.05 -35.39
C PHE A 170 4.71 -27.96 -35.99
N THR A 171 3.64 -27.88 -35.20
CA THR A 171 2.27 -27.82 -35.75
C THR A 171 1.70 -26.40 -35.80
N GLN A 172 2.21 -25.46 -34.99
CA GLN A 172 1.94 -24.02 -35.22
C GLN A 172 2.66 -23.48 -36.47
N THR A 173 3.65 -24.22 -36.99
CA THR A 173 4.43 -23.89 -38.19
C THR A 173 3.62 -23.91 -39.49
N TYR A 174 2.37 -24.38 -39.45
CA TYR A 174 1.45 -24.32 -40.60
C TYR A 174 0.60 -23.04 -40.64
N VAL A 175 0.64 -22.19 -39.61
CA VAL A 175 -0.24 -21.00 -39.52
C VAL A 175 0.55 -19.68 -39.35
N GLY A 176 1.87 -19.70 -39.43
CA GLY A 176 2.69 -18.47 -39.37
C GLY A 176 4.13 -18.65 -39.83
N THR A 177 4.80 -17.54 -40.12
CA THR A 177 6.24 -17.51 -40.45
C THR A 177 7.02 -17.15 -39.19
N PRO A 178 7.87 -18.03 -38.63
CA PRO A 178 8.47 -17.81 -37.31
C PRO A 178 9.71 -16.91 -37.39
N TYR A 179 9.51 -15.62 -37.63
CA TYR A 179 10.56 -14.62 -37.86
C TYR A 179 11.54 -14.44 -36.68
N TYR A 180 11.10 -14.73 -35.46
CA TYR A 180 11.87 -14.50 -34.23
C TYR A 180 12.52 -15.77 -33.66
N MET A 181 12.35 -16.92 -34.33
CA MET A 181 12.84 -18.20 -33.82
C MET A 181 14.38 -18.32 -33.93
N PRO A 182 15.09 -18.70 -32.85
CA PRO A 182 16.55 -18.88 -32.86
C PRO A 182 17.04 -20.06 -33.71
N PRO A 183 18.26 -20.02 -34.26
CA PRO A 183 18.82 -21.08 -35.09
C PRO A 183 18.96 -22.43 -34.36
N GLU A 184 19.24 -22.41 -33.06
CA GLU A 184 19.32 -23.61 -32.22
C GLU A 184 17.96 -24.29 -32.03
N VAL A 185 16.87 -23.53 -31.92
CA VAL A 185 15.50 -24.06 -31.82
C VAL A 185 15.05 -24.66 -33.16
N ILE A 186 15.40 -24.01 -34.27
CA ILE A 186 15.18 -24.55 -35.63
C ILE A 186 15.96 -25.86 -35.83
N SER A 187 17.07 -26.03 -35.12
CA SER A 187 17.91 -27.23 -35.13
C SER A 187 17.52 -28.25 -34.05
N GLU A 188 16.31 -28.13 -33.49
CA GLU A 188 15.74 -29.04 -32.48
C GLU A 188 16.54 -29.12 -31.17
N GLN A 189 17.34 -28.10 -30.86
CA GLN A 189 18.01 -27.99 -29.56
C GLN A 189 17.06 -27.42 -28.50
N ALA A 190 17.39 -27.69 -27.23
CA ALA A 190 16.60 -27.18 -26.11
C ALA A 190 16.68 -25.66 -26.02
N TYR A 191 15.54 -25.03 -25.72
CA TYR A 191 15.44 -23.59 -25.52
C TYR A 191 16.17 -23.18 -24.22
N ASN A 192 17.01 -22.15 -24.29
CA ASN A 192 17.77 -21.59 -23.16
C ASN A 192 17.52 -20.07 -23.03
N THR A 193 18.19 -19.40 -22.09
CA THR A 193 18.01 -17.95 -21.87
C THR A 193 18.49 -17.10 -23.05
N VAL A 194 19.56 -17.50 -23.76
CA VAL A 194 20.08 -16.74 -24.91
C VAL A 194 19.20 -16.85 -26.16
N CYS A 195 18.28 -17.82 -26.21
CA CYS A 195 17.21 -17.87 -27.22
C CYS A 195 16.26 -16.65 -27.13
N ASP A 196 15.96 -16.18 -25.91
CA ASP A 196 15.17 -14.96 -25.71
C ASP A 196 15.94 -13.72 -26.22
N VAL A 197 17.26 -13.69 -26.01
CA VAL A 197 18.11 -12.60 -26.50
C VAL A 197 18.10 -12.52 -28.03
N TRP A 198 18.15 -13.66 -28.74
CA TRP A 198 18.00 -13.69 -30.19
C TRP A 198 16.65 -13.12 -30.64
N SER A 199 15.57 -13.59 -30.02
CA SER A 199 14.21 -13.17 -30.34
C SER A 199 14.05 -11.65 -30.15
N LEU A 200 14.59 -11.10 -29.05
CA LEU A 200 14.67 -9.67 -28.81
C LEU A 200 15.51 -8.94 -29.87
N GLY A 201 16.66 -9.51 -30.27
CA GLY A 201 17.49 -9.00 -31.36
C GLY A 201 16.71 -8.85 -32.66
N CYS A 202 15.87 -9.83 -33.01
CA CYS A 202 14.99 -9.75 -34.18
C CYS A 202 13.96 -8.61 -34.06
N VAL A 203 13.34 -8.42 -32.88
CA VAL A 203 12.41 -7.31 -32.64
C VAL A 203 13.11 -5.95 -32.75
N MET A 204 14.30 -5.80 -32.15
CA MET A 204 15.07 -4.56 -32.22
C MET A 204 15.56 -4.26 -33.63
N TYR A 205 15.96 -5.29 -34.39
CA TYR A 205 16.27 -5.16 -35.81
C TYR A 205 15.05 -4.68 -36.59
N GLU A 206 13.88 -5.26 -36.36
CA GLU A 206 12.66 -4.88 -37.06
C GLU A 206 12.22 -3.45 -36.73
N LEU A 207 12.36 -2.99 -35.49
CA LEU A 207 12.15 -1.59 -35.13
C LEU A 207 13.04 -0.65 -35.96
N CYS A 208 14.30 -1.04 -36.19
CA CYS A 208 15.24 -0.25 -36.97
C CYS A 208 14.92 -0.27 -38.48
N ALA A 209 14.73 -1.47 -39.04
CA ALA A 209 14.63 -1.72 -40.48
C ALA A 209 13.18 -1.66 -41.01
N LEU A 210 12.18 -1.66 -40.12
CA LEU A 210 10.75 -1.80 -40.41
C LEU A 210 10.41 -3.10 -41.15
N SER A 211 11.28 -4.10 -41.05
CA SER A 211 11.10 -5.47 -41.55
C SER A 211 11.98 -6.44 -40.75
N PRO A 212 11.55 -7.70 -40.52
CA PRO A 212 12.37 -8.68 -39.82
C PRO A 212 13.72 -8.95 -40.51
N PRO A 213 14.77 -9.37 -39.77
CA PRO A 213 16.09 -9.62 -40.34
C PRO A 213 16.10 -10.75 -41.37
N PHE A 214 15.34 -11.81 -41.10
CA PHE A 214 15.26 -12.98 -41.96
C PHE A 214 13.87 -13.08 -42.58
N THR A 215 13.81 -12.96 -43.90
CA THR A 215 12.57 -13.15 -44.67
C THR A 215 12.83 -14.08 -45.86
N ALA A 216 11.88 -14.95 -46.17
CA ALA A 216 11.94 -15.86 -47.31
C ALA A 216 10.54 -16.23 -47.80
N LYS A 217 10.46 -16.81 -49.00
CA LYS A 217 9.18 -17.24 -49.60
C LYS A 217 8.70 -18.58 -49.06
N THR A 218 9.62 -19.42 -48.57
CA THR A 218 9.30 -20.74 -48.02
C THR A 218 9.92 -20.89 -46.64
N HIS A 219 9.31 -21.75 -45.83
CA HIS A 219 9.80 -22.03 -44.48
C HIS A 219 11.23 -22.60 -44.50
N VAL A 220 11.53 -23.51 -45.43
CA VAL A 220 12.87 -24.09 -45.59
C VAL A 220 13.92 -23.02 -45.89
N GLN A 221 13.63 -22.10 -46.82
CA GLN A 221 14.55 -21.00 -47.15
C GLN A 221 14.75 -20.05 -45.97
N LEU A 222 13.71 -19.83 -45.16
CA LEU A 222 13.82 -19.02 -43.95
C LEU A 222 14.77 -19.68 -42.94
N GLN A 223 14.59 -20.99 -42.70
CA GLN A 223 15.46 -21.75 -41.81
C GLN A 223 16.92 -21.72 -42.28
N GLU A 224 17.18 -21.88 -43.58
CA GLU A 224 18.53 -21.79 -44.16
C GLU A 224 19.15 -20.40 -43.94
N LYS A 225 18.39 -19.33 -44.17
CA LYS A 225 18.84 -17.95 -43.90
C LYS A 225 19.18 -17.74 -42.44
N ILE A 226 18.31 -18.16 -41.53
CA ILE A 226 18.53 -18.04 -40.08
C ILE A 226 19.80 -18.80 -39.67
N LYS A 227 19.96 -20.05 -40.12
CA LYS A 227 21.15 -20.86 -39.85
C LYS A 227 22.44 -20.26 -40.43
N SER A 228 22.34 -19.59 -41.58
CA SER A 228 23.49 -18.92 -42.19
C SER A 228 23.87 -17.59 -41.52
N GLY A 229 22.96 -17.00 -40.73
CA GLY A 229 23.17 -15.70 -40.10
C GLY A 229 23.24 -14.52 -41.08
N VAL A 230 22.79 -14.68 -42.32
CA VAL A 230 22.87 -13.64 -43.36
C VAL A 230 21.59 -12.81 -43.40
N TYR A 231 21.72 -11.51 -43.12
CA TYR A 231 20.65 -10.51 -43.18
C TYR A 231 21.20 -9.15 -43.65
N ASN A 232 20.31 -8.22 -44.03
CA ASN A 232 20.72 -6.91 -44.52
C ASN A 232 21.28 -6.04 -43.39
N GLU A 233 22.21 -5.15 -43.70
CA GLU A 233 22.69 -4.18 -42.71
C GLU A 233 21.58 -3.20 -42.29
N LEU A 234 21.62 -2.79 -41.02
CA LEU A 234 20.71 -1.78 -40.49
C LEU A 234 20.95 -0.40 -41.13
N PRO A 235 19.90 0.44 -41.28
CA PRO A 235 20.01 1.77 -41.89
C PRO A 235 21.17 2.61 -41.34
N SER A 236 21.87 3.34 -42.21
CA SER A 236 23.12 4.04 -41.89
C SER A 236 22.99 5.15 -40.84
N HIS A 237 21.79 5.70 -40.65
CA HIS A 237 21.55 6.82 -39.72
C HIS A 237 21.52 6.41 -38.25
N TYR A 238 21.31 5.12 -37.93
CA TYR A 238 21.42 4.62 -36.56
C TYR A 238 22.88 4.53 -36.12
N SER A 239 23.14 4.81 -34.85
CA SER A 239 24.48 4.75 -34.30
C SER A 239 25.10 3.36 -34.41
N ASN A 240 26.42 3.31 -34.59
CA ASN A 240 27.17 2.06 -34.58
C ASN A 240 26.99 1.30 -33.27
N ARG A 241 26.80 2.02 -32.15
CA ARG A 241 26.62 1.42 -30.84
C ARG A 241 25.32 0.62 -30.76
N LEU A 242 24.21 1.16 -31.27
CA LEU A 242 22.94 0.45 -31.34
C LEU A 242 23.07 -0.79 -32.24
N LYS A 243 23.66 -0.62 -33.42
CA LYS A 243 23.87 -1.72 -34.37
C LYS A 243 24.67 -2.85 -33.76
N LEU A 244 25.79 -2.55 -33.10
CA LEU A 244 26.63 -3.55 -32.44
C LEU A 244 25.88 -4.32 -31.36
N CYS A 245 25.06 -3.65 -30.54
CA CYS A 245 24.24 -4.33 -29.54
C CYS A 245 23.18 -5.25 -30.17
N ILE A 246 22.52 -4.82 -31.26
CA ILE A 246 21.56 -5.67 -31.98
C ILE A 246 22.27 -6.87 -32.63
N TYR A 247 23.43 -6.65 -33.25
CA TYR A 247 24.20 -7.71 -33.90
C TYR A 247 24.74 -8.72 -32.88
N ALA A 248 25.11 -8.28 -31.66
CA ALA A 248 25.50 -9.16 -30.56
C ALA A 248 24.37 -10.12 -30.13
N CYS A 249 23.09 -9.70 -30.27
CA CYS A 249 21.94 -10.57 -30.07
C CYS A 249 21.72 -11.57 -31.22
N LEU A 250 22.10 -11.20 -32.44
CA LEU A 250 21.87 -11.98 -33.66
C LEU A 250 23.07 -12.86 -34.06
N ILE A 251 23.95 -13.19 -33.11
CA ILE A 251 25.01 -14.18 -33.29
C ILE A 251 24.38 -15.58 -33.33
N THR A 252 24.68 -16.34 -34.39
CA THR A 252 24.08 -17.65 -34.63
C THR A 252 24.52 -18.71 -33.64
N ASP A 253 25.79 -18.66 -33.21
CA ASP A 253 26.30 -19.53 -32.16
C ASP A 253 25.79 -19.06 -30.79
N PRO A 254 24.96 -19.85 -30.07
CA PRO A 254 24.44 -19.45 -28.77
C PRO A 254 25.52 -19.29 -27.70
N GLN A 255 26.72 -19.87 -27.84
CA GLN A 255 27.81 -19.71 -26.87
C GLN A 255 28.54 -18.36 -27.02
N GLU A 256 28.56 -17.82 -28.22
CA GLU A 256 29.17 -16.52 -28.54
C GLU A 256 28.15 -15.37 -28.48
N ARG A 257 26.86 -15.70 -28.46
CA ARG A 257 25.76 -14.73 -28.35
C ARG A 257 25.80 -14.06 -26.97
N ALA A 258 25.66 -12.73 -26.97
CA ALA A 258 25.64 -11.99 -25.72
C ALA A 258 24.47 -12.43 -24.83
N ASP A 259 24.71 -12.53 -23.53
CA ASP A 259 23.65 -12.70 -22.54
C ASP A 259 23.08 -11.35 -22.07
N VAL A 260 21.95 -11.38 -21.35
CA VAL A 260 21.27 -10.17 -20.88
C VAL A 260 22.16 -9.33 -19.95
N ASN A 261 22.93 -9.99 -19.07
CA ASN A 261 23.81 -9.29 -18.13
C ASN A 261 24.95 -8.59 -18.87
N GLN A 262 25.60 -9.26 -19.82
CA GLN A 262 26.65 -8.70 -20.68
C GLN A 262 26.14 -7.47 -21.44
N LEU A 263 24.96 -7.54 -22.06
CA LEU A 263 24.34 -6.40 -22.72
C LEU A 263 24.13 -5.24 -21.75
N LEU A 264 23.50 -5.49 -20.59
CA LEU A 264 23.24 -4.45 -19.58
C LEU A 264 24.51 -3.82 -18.98
N GLN A 265 25.71 -4.41 -19.18
CA GLN A 265 26.97 -3.78 -18.80
C GLN A 265 27.45 -2.69 -19.75
N GLU A 266 26.92 -2.62 -20.97
CA GLU A 266 27.32 -1.61 -21.94
C GLU A 266 26.85 -0.21 -21.52
N THR A 267 27.71 0.78 -21.76
CA THR A 267 27.48 2.18 -21.34
C THR A 267 26.15 2.74 -21.84
N SER A 268 25.73 2.39 -23.05
CA SER A 268 24.46 2.87 -23.62
C SER A 268 23.28 2.38 -22.79
N PHE A 269 23.20 1.09 -22.46
CA PHE A 269 22.15 0.58 -21.59
C PHE A 269 22.23 1.18 -20.19
N LYS A 270 23.43 1.39 -19.62
CA LYS A 270 23.58 2.08 -18.33
C LYS A 270 23.00 3.50 -18.32
N ILE A 271 23.10 4.23 -19.43
CA ILE A 271 22.53 5.59 -19.57
C ILE A 271 21.00 5.52 -19.57
N TYR A 272 20.41 4.75 -20.50
CA TYR A 272 18.95 4.66 -20.62
C TYR A 272 18.30 3.99 -19.41
N ARG A 273 19.02 3.09 -18.75
CA ARG A 273 18.59 2.49 -17.49
C ARG A 273 18.54 3.53 -16.37
N ARG A 274 19.56 4.38 -16.26
CA ARG A 274 19.55 5.47 -15.27
C ARG A 274 18.44 6.47 -15.55
N GLU A 275 18.18 6.78 -16.81
CA GLU A 275 17.04 7.62 -17.23
C GLU A 275 15.71 7.00 -16.78
N TRP A 276 15.53 5.69 -17.01
CA TRP A 276 14.37 4.93 -16.56
C TRP A 276 14.22 4.91 -15.02
N GLU A 277 15.31 4.66 -14.29
CA GLU A 277 15.31 4.66 -12.82
C GLU A 277 14.94 6.03 -12.23
N LEU A 278 15.35 7.12 -12.88
CA LEU A 278 14.96 8.48 -12.49
C LEU A 278 13.47 8.72 -12.74
N TYR A 279 12.96 8.28 -13.90
CA TYR A 279 11.55 8.39 -14.22
C TYR A 279 10.65 7.60 -13.24
N GLN A 280 11.05 6.38 -12.87
CA GLN A 280 10.35 5.59 -11.85
C GLN A 280 10.26 6.32 -10.51
N LYS A 281 11.38 6.92 -10.06
CA LYS A 281 11.40 7.73 -8.84
C LYS A 281 10.51 8.97 -8.94
N GLU A 282 10.46 9.62 -10.10
CA GLU A 282 9.56 10.75 -10.33
C GLU A 282 8.10 10.33 -10.18
N LEU A 283 7.70 9.21 -10.79
CA LEU A 283 6.34 8.67 -10.64
C LEU A 283 6.01 8.33 -9.18
N GLU A 284 6.95 7.74 -8.44
CA GLU A 284 6.78 7.46 -7.01
C GLU A 284 6.61 8.74 -6.18
N LEU A 285 7.39 9.78 -6.46
CA LEU A 285 7.30 11.06 -5.79
C LEU A 285 5.95 11.73 -6.05
N VAL A 286 5.45 11.70 -7.29
CA VAL A 286 4.13 12.23 -7.64
C VAL A 286 3.02 11.47 -6.91
N LYS A 287 3.06 10.12 -6.88
CA LYS A 287 2.10 9.31 -6.11
C LYS A 287 2.13 9.69 -4.63
N ARG A 288 3.32 9.81 -4.05
CA ARG A 288 3.51 10.19 -2.65
C ARG A 288 3.01 11.59 -2.35
N GLU A 289 3.19 12.55 -3.25
CA GLU A 289 2.67 13.91 -3.11
C GLU A 289 1.14 13.92 -3.07
N ILE A 290 0.48 13.17 -3.95
CA ILE A 290 -0.98 13.02 -3.98
C ILE A 290 -1.48 12.44 -2.65
N ASP A 291 -0.83 11.38 -2.16
CA ASP A 291 -1.22 10.74 -0.90
C ASP A 291 -1.00 11.66 0.32
N LEU A 292 0.08 12.45 0.32
CA LEU A 292 0.31 13.46 1.35
C LEU A 292 -0.77 14.53 1.33
N LYS A 293 -1.16 15.04 0.16
CA LYS A 293 -2.27 16.01 0.04
C LYS A 293 -3.61 15.45 0.54
N ARG A 294 -3.89 14.18 0.28
CA ARG A 294 -5.08 13.49 0.81
C ARG A 294 -5.06 13.40 2.34
N LYS A 295 -3.91 13.05 2.91
CA LYS A 295 -3.73 12.97 4.37
C LYS A 295 -3.83 14.35 5.04
N ASP A 296 -3.23 15.38 4.45
CA ASP A 296 -3.32 16.77 4.94
C ASP A 296 -4.77 17.27 4.97
N SER A 297 -5.53 16.97 3.91
CA SER A 297 -6.96 17.32 3.83
C SER A 297 -7.78 16.64 4.93
N LEU A 298 -7.44 15.40 5.28
CA LEU A 298 -8.09 14.67 6.36
C LEU A 298 -7.75 15.26 7.74
N ILE A 299 -6.49 15.59 7.97
CA ILE A 299 -6.01 16.21 9.21
C ILE A 299 -6.68 17.58 9.42
N ASN A 300 -6.76 18.39 8.37
CA ASN A 300 -7.41 19.70 8.46
C ASN A 300 -8.88 19.58 8.85
N ARG A 301 -9.62 18.62 8.26
CA ARG A 301 -11.01 18.34 8.66
C ARG A 301 -11.13 17.92 10.12
N GLN A 302 -10.23 17.04 10.59
CA GLN A 302 -10.22 16.61 11.99
C GLN A 302 -9.92 17.76 12.94
N ASN A 303 -9.01 18.67 12.57
CA ASN A 303 -8.69 19.86 13.36
C ASN A 303 -9.87 20.82 13.46
N GLU A 304 -10.61 21.03 12.37
CA GLU A 304 -11.84 21.83 12.36
C GLU A 304 -12.91 21.23 13.28
N GLU A 305 -13.15 19.91 13.20
CA GLU A 305 -14.09 19.20 14.08
C GLU A 305 -13.68 19.29 15.56
N MET A 306 -12.37 19.15 15.84
CA MET A 306 -11.83 19.29 17.19
C MET A 306 -12.02 20.70 17.74
N SER A 307 -11.77 21.73 16.93
CA SER A 307 -11.98 23.13 17.31
C SER A 307 -13.46 23.42 17.61
N LEU A 308 -14.40 22.86 16.83
CA LEU A 308 -15.83 22.99 17.11
C LEU A 308 -16.22 22.34 18.44
N LYS A 309 -15.72 21.12 18.72
CA LYS A 309 -15.95 20.43 20.00
C LYS A 309 -15.37 21.20 21.19
N GLU A 310 -14.19 21.79 21.03
CA GLU A 310 -13.56 22.61 22.08
C GLU A 310 -14.41 23.86 22.39
N ASN A 311 -14.92 24.55 21.37
CA ASN A 311 -15.82 25.68 21.55
C ASN A 311 -17.15 25.29 22.24
N GLU A 312 -17.71 24.13 21.89
CA GLU A 312 -18.92 23.60 22.54
C GLU A 312 -18.68 23.28 24.02
N LEU A 313 -17.55 22.63 24.34
CA LEU A 313 -17.15 22.33 25.71
C LEU A 313 -16.97 23.60 26.54
N LEU A 314 -16.31 24.62 25.99
CA LEU A 314 -16.13 25.91 26.65
C LEU A 314 -17.48 26.58 26.97
N LEU A 315 -18.46 26.47 26.08
CA LEU A 315 -19.80 27.02 26.32
C LEU A 315 -20.52 26.27 27.45
N LYS A 316 -20.45 24.93 27.46
CA LYS A 316 -21.00 24.09 28.53
C LYS A 316 -20.33 24.38 29.88
N GLU A 317 -19.02 24.57 29.91
CA GLU A 317 -18.29 24.94 31.12
C GLU A 317 -18.78 26.27 31.69
N LYS A 318 -18.95 27.31 30.84
CA LYS A 318 -19.51 28.60 31.27
C LYS A 318 -20.93 28.46 31.83
N GLN A 319 -21.76 27.59 31.27
CA GLN A 319 -23.11 27.31 31.78
C GLN A 319 -23.06 26.62 33.14
N LEU A 320 -22.19 25.61 33.32
CA LEU A 320 -22.00 24.91 34.59
C LEU A 320 -21.52 25.85 35.70
N ILE A 321 -20.59 26.76 35.40
CA ILE A 321 -20.12 27.78 36.35
C ILE A 321 -21.29 28.68 36.79
N LYS A 322 -22.15 29.11 35.86
CA LYS A 322 -23.34 29.91 36.19
C LYS A 322 -24.31 29.13 37.07
N PHE A 323 -24.59 27.86 36.72
CA PHE A 323 -25.48 27.00 37.49
C PHE A 323 -24.94 26.74 38.91
N GLY A 324 -23.63 26.52 39.05
CA GLY A 324 -22.96 26.37 40.33
C GLY A 324 -23.14 27.59 41.25
N LYS A 325 -23.02 28.81 40.71
CA LYS A 325 -23.28 30.04 41.48
C LYS A 325 -24.73 30.13 41.97
N VAL A 326 -25.70 29.77 41.12
CA VAL A 326 -27.12 29.76 41.50
C VAL A 326 -27.38 28.78 42.65
N LEU A 327 -26.85 27.56 42.56
CA LEU A 327 -26.96 26.56 43.62
C LEU A 327 -26.32 27.03 44.93
N GLU A 328 -25.19 27.73 44.85
CA GLU A 328 -24.50 28.25 46.03
C GLU A 328 -25.28 29.38 46.71
N ASP A 329 -25.94 30.24 45.93
CA ASP A 329 -26.83 31.27 46.44
C ASP A 329 -28.11 30.68 47.06
N GLU A 330 -28.70 29.64 46.45
CA GLU A 330 -29.82 28.90 47.05
C GLU A 330 -29.43 28.22 48.35
N LYS A 331 -28.26 27.56 48.38
CA LYS A 331 -27.72 26.94 49.59
C LYS A 331 -27.56 27.96 50.73
N LYS A 332 -27.07 29.17 50.43
CA LYS A 332 -26.98 30.27 51.42
C LYS A 332 -28.34 30.68 51.95
N LYS A 333 -29.35 30.82 51.08
CA LYS A 333 -30.73 31.16 51.48
C LYS A 333 -31.35 30.11 52.40
N ILE A 334 -31.22 28.84 52.03
CA ILE A 334 -31.73 27.71 52.84
C ILE A 334 -31.03 27.68 54.20
N ASN A 335 -29.71 27.88 54.23
CA ASN A 335 -28.96 27.94 55.50
C ASN A 335 -29.43 29.09 56.39
N ALA A 336 -29.63 30.30 55.83
CA ALA A 336 -30.14 31.44 56.57
C ALA A 336 -31.56 31.19 57.11
N GLN A 337 -32.45 30.61 56.32
CA GLN A 337 -33.79 30.20 56.78
C GLN A 337 -33.73 29.17 57.90
N ASN A 338 -32.84 28.17 57.80
CA ASN A 338 -32.67 27.17 58.84
C ASN A 338 -32.13 27.77 60.14
N GLU A 339 -31.19 28.72 60.07
CA GLU A 339 -30.69 29.45 61.23
C GLU A 339 -31.78 30.30 61.89
N GLU A 340 -32.58 31.01 61.10
CA GLU A 340 -33.68 31.82 61.62
C GLU A 340 -34.76 30.94 62.26
N THR A 341 -35.14 29.83 61.62
CA THR A 341 -36.10 28.87 62.19
C THR A 341 -35.58 28.31 63.52
N ARG A 342 -34.29 27.96 63.61
CA ARG A 342 -33.66 27.53 64.87
C ARG A 342 -33.68 28.63 65.93
N ARG A 343 -33.50 29.90 65.54
CA ARG A 343 -33.56 31.05 66.44
C ARG A 343 -34.97 31.23 67.01
N VAL A 344 -36.00 31.21 66.15
CA VAL A 344 -37.40 31.31 66.55
C VAL A 344 -37.76 30.19 67.52
N MET A 345 -37.47 28.93 67.16
CA MET A 345 -37.72 27.77 68.04
C MET A 345 -37.04 27.92 69.41
N ARG A 346 -35.80 28.42 69.46
CA ARG A 346 -35.09 28.66 70.74
C ARG A 346 -35.78 29.72 71.58
N THR A 347 -36.27 30.80 70.97
CA THR A 347 -36.98 31.88 71.66
C THR A 347 -38.33 31.40 72.19
N GLU A 348 -39.12 30.71 71.38
CA GLU A 348 -40.40 30.13 71.79
C GLU A 348 -40.23 29.12 72.92
N PHE A 349 -39.23 28.23 72.83
CA PHE A 349 -38.93 27.27 73.89
C PHE A 349 -38.55 27.96 75.21
N LYS A 350 -37.77 29.05 75.16
CA LYS A 350 -37.45 29.85 76.35
C LYS A 350 -38.69 30.48 76.96
N LEU A 351 -39.54 31.11 76.15
CA LEU A 351 -40.78 31.73 76.62
C LEU A 351 -41.74 30.69 77.24
N ALA A 352 -41.89 29.53 76.61
CA ALA A 352 -42.71 28.44 77.15
C ALA A 352 -42.16 27.89 78.48
N LEU A 353 -40.83 27.83 78.63
CA LEU A 353 -40.17 27.48 79.89
C LEU A 353 -40.42 28.53 80.96
N GLU A 354 -40.27 29.82 80.64
CA GLU A 354 -40.50 30.93 81.56
C GLU A 354 -41.97 30.99 82.01
N ASP A 355 -42.93 30.83 81.10
CA ASP A 355 -44.35 30.80 81.42
C ASP A 355 -44.70 29.62 82.35
N ARG A 356 -44.17 28.43 82.04
CA ARG A 356 -44.35 27.25 82.90
C ARG A 356 -43.69 27.42 84.26
N LEU A 357 -42.50 28.01 84.32
CA LEU A 357 -41.80 28.31 85.57
C LEU A 357 -42.58 29.33 86.40
N ASN A 358 -43.09 30.39 85.78
CA ASN A 358 -43.91 31.42 86.44
C ASN A 358 -45.21 30.83 86.98
N LYS A 359 -45.86 29.94 86.22
CA LYS A 359 -47.06 29.23 86.66
C LYS A 359 -46.77 28.35 87.88
N MET A 360 -45.70 27.55 87.84
CA MET A 360 -45.24 26.77 88.99
C MET A 360 -44.87 27.65 90.21
N LEU A 361 -44.27 28.82 89.97
CA LEU A 361 -43.95 29.79 91.03
C LEU A 361 -45.22 30.40 91.67
N SER A 362 -46.29 30.58 90.90
CA SER A 362 -47.57 31.12 91.39
C SER A 362 -48.39 30.14 92.22
N GLU A 363 -48.17 28.83 92.04
CA GLU A 363 -48.83 27.75 92.79
C GLU A 363 -48.12 27.42 94.12
N LEU A 364 -46.95 28.03 94.40
CA LEU A 364 -46.20 27.84 95.64
C LEU A 364 -46.71 28.74 96.79
N PRO A 365 -46.66 28.28 98.06
CA PRO A 365 -47.03 29.09 99.22
C PRO A 365 -46.23 30.41 99.34
N PRO A 366 -46.82 31.50 99.85
CA PRO A 366 -46.23 32.85 99.86
C PRO A 366 -44.83 32.92 100.52
N ASP A 367 -44.63 32.13 101.57
CA ASP A 367 -43.42 32.09 102.40
C ASP A 367 -42.19 31.60 101.60
N ILE A 368 -42.42 30.70 100.62
CA ILE A 368 -41.38 30.13 99.75
C ILE A 368 -41.08 31.07 98.57
N GLN A 369 -42.07 31.82 98.09
CA GLN A 369 -41.89 32.77 96.98
C GLN A 369 -40.94 33.92 97.35
N VAL A 370 -41.01 34.41 98.60
CA VAL A 370 -40.12 35.47 99.11
C VAL A 370 -38.67 34.95 99.25
N MET A 371 -38.49 33.68 99.62
CA MET A 371 -37.18 33.05 99.80
C MET A 371 -36.45 32.77 98.46
N LEU A 372 -37.19 32.51 97.38
CA LEU A 372 -36.61 32.30 96.04
C LEU A 372 -36.23 33.61 95.35
N LYS A 373 -37.02 34.69 95.53
CA LYS A 373 -36.71 36.01 94.96
C LYS A 373 -35.45 36.63 95.55
N SER A 374 -35.15 36.39 96.83
CA SER A 374 -33.90 36.83 97.47
C SER A 374 -32.66 36.06 96.97
N ARG A 375 -32.78 34.75 96.70
CA ARG A 375 -31.68 33.92 96.12
C ARG A 375 -31.36 34.20 94.65
N SER A 376 -32.32 34.69 93.86
CA SER A 376 -32.11 34.96 92.41
C SER A 376 -31.08 36.06 92.11
N LYS A 377 -30.79 36.95 93.09
CA LYS A 377 -29.76 38.00 92.96
C LYS A 377 -28.33 37.49 93.18
N GLU A 378 -28.15 36.28 93.70
CA GLU A 378 -26.82 35.75 94.07
C GLU A 378 -26.20 34.80 93.04
N ASN A 379 -26.97 34.24 92.10
CA ASN A 379 -26.45 33.30 91.10
C ASN A 379 -26.48 33.87 89.67
N ARG A 380 -25.48 34.70 89.33
CA ARG A 380 -25.07 34.87 87.92
C ARG A 380 -24.32 33.62 87.49
N ILE A 381 -25.01 32.69 86.84
CA ILE A 381 -24.39 31.54 86.18
C ILE A 381 -23.54 32.06 85.00
N PRO A 382 -22.25 31.67 84.85
CA PRO A 382 -21.45 32.07 83.71
C PRO A 382 -21.94 31.38 82.43
N ASN A 383 -22.18 32.19 81.40
CA ASN A 383 -22.20 31.87 79.97
C ASN A 383 -22.61 30.42 79.55
N ALA A 384 -23.90 30.23 79.29
CA ALA A 384 -24.44 29.04 78.63
C ALA A 384 -23.95 28.84 77.16
N ASN A 385 -23.07 29.71 76.65
CA ASN A 385 -22.42 29.56 75.35
C ASN A 385 -21.36 28.44 75.30
N GLN A 386 -20.90 27.91 76.44
CA GLN A 386 -19.87 26.85 76.47
C GLN A 386 -20.40 25.46 76.08
N TYR A 387 -21.69 25.17 76.34
CA TYR A 387 -22.26 23.85 76.04
C TYR A 387 -22.72 23.68 74.59
N TYR A 388 -23.00 24.79 73.88
CA TYR A 388 -23.31 24.74 72.44
C TYR A 388 -22.06 24.69 71.55
N TYR A 389 -20.90 25.10 72.07
CA TYR A 389 -19.62 25.01 71.33
C TYR A 389 -19.09 23.57 71.25
N ASN A 390 -19.35 22.73 72.26
CA ASN A 390 -18.86 21.35 72.28
C ASN A 390 -19.67 20.38 71.40
N ALA A 391 -20.96 20.64 71.15
CA ALA A 391 -21.76 19.82 70.23
C ALA A 391 -21.50 20.14 68.75
N ALA A 392 -20.97 21.33 68.44
CA ALA A 392 -20.54 21.71 67.09
C ALA A 392 -19.11 21.23 66.75
N GLN A 393 -18.32 20.79 67.75
CA GLN A 393 -16.97 20.24 67.56
C GLN A 393 -16.94 18.72 67.33
N THR A 394 -18.08 18.02 67.43
CA THR A 394 -18.17 16.56 67.17
C THR A 394 -18.64 16.23 65.75
N ILE A 395 -18.65 17.19 64.83
CA ILE A 395 -18.69 16.91 63.40
C ILE A 395 -17.26 17.08 62.90
N GLN A 396 -16.51 15.98 62.89
CA GLN A 396 -15.25 15.92 62.17
C GLN A 396 -15.50 16.38 60.72
N PRO A 397 -14.72 17.32 60.17
CA PRO A 397 -14.64 17.42 58.73
C PRO A 397 -14.11 16.08 58.25
N LEU A 398 -14.88 15.37 57.42
CA LEU A 398 -14.31 14.36 56.54
C LEU A 398 -13.27 15.08 55.68
N THR A 399 -12.01 15.04 56.11
CA THR A 399 -10.85 15.27 55.28
C THR A 399 -10.74 14.07 54.35
N THR A 400 -11.62 14.01 53.35
CA THR A 400 -11.31 13.29 52.13
C THR A 400 -10.88 14.35 51.13
N SER A 401 -9.58 14.35 50.84
CA SER A 401 -9.05 14.96 49.62
C SER A 401 -10.02 14.64 48.47
N PRO A 402 -10.30 15.58 47.55
CA PRO A 402 -11.08 15.23 46.37
C PRO A 402 -10.39 14.02 45.72
N PRO A 403 -11.12 12.94 45.39
CA PRO A 403 -10.50 11.88 44.60
C PRO A 403 -9.98 12.56 43.33
N LYS A 404 -8.67 12.40 43.06
CA LYS A 404 -8.09 12.80 41.78
C LYS A 404 -9.00 12.21 40.70
N LEU A 405 -9.72 13.05 39.98
CA LEU A 405 -10.33 12.67 38.72
C LEU A 405 -9.18 12.20 37.84
N ARG A 406 -9.03 10.88 37.69
CA ARG A 406 -8.20 10.33 36.62
C ARG A 406 -8.83 10.85 35.33
N GLY A 407 -8.01 11.52 34.51
CA GLY A 407 -8.37 11.78 33.12
C GLY A 407 -8.64 10.47 32.37
N PRO A 408 -9.14 10.53 31.14
CA PRO A 408 -9.38 9.34 30.32
C PRO A 408 -8.09 8.50 30.25
N ARG A 409 -8.20 7.18 30.47
CA ARG A 409 -7.06 6.25 30.38
C ARG A 409 -6.41 6.40 29.01
N THR A 410 -5.09 6.54 28.98
CA THR A 410 -4.31 6.36 27.74
C THR A 410 -4.17 4.85 27.46
N PHE A 411 -3.87 4.52 26.20
CA PHE A 411 -3.81 3.15 25.68
C PHE A 411 -2.75 2.25 26.37
N GLU A 412 -1.91 2.81 27.24
CA GLU A 412 -0.84 2.10 27.95
C GLU A 412 -1.34 1.38 29.23
N ASP A 413 -2.52 1.71 29.75
CA ASP A 413 -3.08 1.12 30.97
C ASP A 413 -3.71 -0.28 30.77
N TYR A 414 -3.75 -0.81 29.54
CA TYR A 414 -4.44 -2.07 29.21
C TYR A 414 -3.56 -3.33 29.17
N ASN A 415 -2.25 -3.22 29.35
CA ASN A 415 -1.33 -4.34 29.14
C ASN A 415 -0.94 -5.16 30.39
N ASP A 416 -1.44 -4.83 31.59
CA ASP A 416 -0.91 -5.44 32.83
C ASP A 416 -1.91 -6.28 33.66
N GLU A 417 -3.16 -6.49 33.19
CA GLU A 417 -4.15 -7.28 33.95
C GLU A 417 -4.50 -8.67 33.38
N ASN A 418 -3.92 -9.10 32.26
CA ASN A 418 -4.26 -10.40 31.64
C ASN A 418 -3.27 -11.56 31.87
N LEU A 419 -2.31 -11.43 32.79
CA LEU A 419 -1.28 -12.46 33.03
C LEU A 419 -1.43 -13.26 34.34
N ARG A 420 -2.59 -13.23 35.02
CA ARG A 420 -2.75 -13.92 36.32
C ARG A 420 -3.83 -15.01 36.43
N TYR A 421 -4.30 -15.56 35.32
CA TYR A 421 -5.07 -16.81 35.36
C TYR A 421 -4.68 -17.74 34.21
N LYS A 422 -3.75 -18.65 34.50
CA LYS A 422 -3.66 -20.03 33.95
C LYS A 422 -2.56 -20.79 34.73
N ARG A 423 -3.00 -21.54 35.73
CA ARG A 423 -2.38 -22.82 36.10
C ARG A 423 -3.18 -23.91 35.41
#